data_AF-A0A820KMZ4-F1
#
_entry.id   AF-A0A820KMZ4-F1
#
_cell.length_a   1.000
_cell.length_b   1.000
_cell.length_c   1.000
_cell.angle_alpha   90.00
_cell.angle_beta   90.00
_cell.angle_gamma   90.00
#
_symmetry.space_group_name_H-M   'P 1'
#
loop_
_entity.id
_entity.type
_entity.pdbx_description
1 polymer ?
#
loop_
_entity_poly.entity_id
_entity_poly.type
_entity_poly.pdbx_seq_one_letter_code
_entity_poly.pdbx_strand_id
1 'polypeptide(L)'
;YCWLIGFAELLRFADRMFHEDWWNSASSVTFWRTWNIIVHDWLYAYVYKDLSKLCSGKKTLPTICVTILSAILHEYWLTMISGIFYPVLFVWYGLFGMLLRFAFPRSKGPLWSLFFLFMIPVYFATIAYLYALEMSIRHFPWNRQTFGNVMAKNDNESKVDL
;
A
#
# COMPACT_ATOMS: atom_id res chain seq x y z
N TYR A 1 -2.84 -16.87 1.84
CA TYR A 1 -3.80 -17.96 1.70
C TYR A 1 -3.50 -19.11 2.68
N CYS A 2 -2.37 -19.81 2.53
CA CYS A 2 -2.09 -21.02 3.32
C CYS A 2 -2.03 -20.80 4.84
N TRP A 3 -1.52 -19.65 5.29
CA TRP A 3 -1.44 -19.34 6.72
C TRP A 3 -2.82 -19.30 7.39
N LEU A 4 -3.74 -18.49 6.88
CA LEU A 4 -5.08 -18.32 7.47
C LEU A 4 -5.90 -19.61 7.46
N ILE A 5 -5.79 -20.40 6.39
CA ILE A 5 -6.46 -21.69 6.29
C ILE A 5 -5.85 -22.70 7.27
N GLY A 6 -4.52 -22.74 7.40
CA GLY A 6 -3.84 -23.60 8.37
C GLY A 6 -4.26 -23.28 9.81
N PHE A 7 -4.38 -22.01 10.17
CA PHE A 7 -4.90 -21.62 11.50
C PHE A 7 -6.39 -21.94 11.67
N ALA A 8 -7.20 -21.74 10.63
CA ALA A 8 -8.62 -22.11 10.68
C ALA A 8 -8.81 -23.61 10.91
N GLU A 9 -8.00 -24.45 10.26
CA GLU A 9 -8.03 -25.91 10.48
C GLU A 9 -7.53 -26.31 11.86
N LEU A 10 -6.43 -25.71 12.33
CA LEU A 10 -5.89 -25.94 13.67
C LEU A 10 -6.91 -25.59 14.77
N LEU A 11 -7.63 -24.48 14.59
CA LEU A 11 -8.63 -23.99 15.55
C LEU A 11 -10.03 -24.58 15.32
N ARG A 12 -10.20 -25.44 14.32
CA ARG A 12 -11.51 -25.97 13.88
C ARG A 12 -12.54 -24.88 13.61
N PHE A 13 -12.07 -23.75 13.08
CA PHE A 13 -12.93 -22.63 12.71
C PHE A 13 -13.64 -22.94 11.39
N ALA A 14 -14.96 -22.82 11.39
CA ALA A 14 -15.78 -23.24 10.25
C ALA A 14 -15.78 -22.24 9.09
N ASP A 15 -15.58 -20.96 9.37
CA ASP A 15 -15.55 -19.93 8.32
C ASP A 15 -14.19 -19.89 7.63
N ARG A 16 -14.20 -20.07 6.31
CA ARG A 16 -13.02 -20.12 5.44
C ARG A 16 -13.01 -19.01 4.40
N MET A 17 -14.01 -18.11 4.41
CA MET A 17 -14.18 -17.06 3.41
C MET A 17 -13.29 -15.85 3.70
N PHE A 18 -11.98 -16.05 3.72
CA PHE A 18 -11.01 -14.99 4.02
C PHE A 18 -10.73 -14.06 2.84
N HIS A 19 -10.92 -14.55 1.60
CA HIS A 19 -10.70 -13.81 0.37
C HIS A 19 -11.75 -14.18 -0.69
N GLU A 20 -12.13 -13.20 -1.51
CA GLU A 20 -12.95 -13.37 -2.71
C GLU A 20 -12.12 -12.99 -3.95
N ASP A 21 -12.66 -13.24 -5.15
CA ASP A 21 -12.03 -12.95 -6.44
C ASP A 21 -11.83 -11.44 -6.67
N TRP A 22 -10.82 -10.87 -6.03
CA TRP A 22 -10.51 -9.44 -6.10
C TRP A 22 -9.87 -9.05 -7.42
N TRP A 23 -9.16 -9.97 -8.09
CA TRP A 23 -8.47 -9.70 -9.37
C TRP A 23 -9.45 -9.52 -10.53
N ASN A 24 -10.61 -10.18 -10.48
CA ASN A 24 -11.68 -10.07 -11.48
C ASN A 24 -12.73 -9.00 -11.10
N SER A 25 -12.43 -8.16 -10.10
CA SER A 25 -13.38 -7.14 -9.68
C SER A 25 -13.53 -6.06 -10.76
N ALA A 26 -14.72 -5.95 -11.31
CA ALA A 26 -15.05 -5.00 -12.37
C ALA A 26 -15.28 -3.57 -11.86
N SER A 27 -15.13 -3.31 -10.56
CA SER A 27 -15.42 -2.01 -9.93
C SER A 27 -14.47 -1.73 -8.77
N SER A 28 -14.07 -0.46 -8.62
CA SER A 28 -13.22 0.02 -7.53
C SER A 28 -13.78 -0.30 -6.14
N VAL A 29 -15.10 -0.21 -5.96
CA VAL A 29 -15.75 -0.50 -4.68
C VAL A 29 -15.68 -1.99 -4.35
N THR A 30 -15.88 -2.86 -5.34
CA THR A 30 -15.78 -4.31 -5.14
C THR A 30 -14.34 -4.71 -4.86
N PHE A 31 -13.37 -4.15 -5.61
CA PHE A 31 -11.94 -4.37 -5.40
C PHE A 31 -11.52 -4.15 -3.95
N TRP A 32 -11.87 -3.00 -3.37
CA TRP A 32 -11.51 -2.68 -1.98
C TRP A 32 -12.20 -3.56 -0.93
N ARG A 33 -13.37 -4.13 -1.24
CA ARG A 33 -14.10 -5.03 -0.33
C ARG A 33 -13.53 -6.43 -0.32
N THR A 34 -13.11 -6.95 -1.47
CA THR A 34 -12.71 -8.35 -1.64
C THR A 34 -11.21 -8.58 -1.45
N TRP A 35 -10.39 -7.52 -1.48
CA TRP A 35 -8.94 -7.60 -1.29
C TRP A 35 -8.55 -8.20 0.07
N ASN A 36 -9.12 -7.68 1.17
CA ASN A 36 -8.88 -8.18 2.52
C ASN A 36 -10.17 -8.10 3.34
N ILE A 37 -10.96 -9.17 3.28
CA ILE A 37 -12.30 -9.24 3.86
C ILE A 37 -12.24 -9.04 5.39
N ILE A 38 -11.27 -9.65 6.06
CA ILE A 38 -11.11 -9.57 7.51
C ILE A 38 -10.94 -8.12 7.97
N VAL A 39 -10.00 -7.39 7.35
CA VAL A 39 -9.72 -6.00 7.70
C VAL A 39 -10.88 -5.09 7.29
N HIS A 40 -11.47 -5.34 6.12
CA HIS A 40 -12.63 -4.61 5.65
C HIS A 40 -13.80 -4.73 6.62
N ASP A 41 -14.14 -5.94 7.06
CA ASP A 41 -15.28 -6.21 7.94
C ASP A 41 -15.04 -5.66 9.34
N TRP A 42 -13.79 -5.71 9.84
CA TRP A 42 -13.42 -5.05 11.09
C TRP A 42 -13.60 -3.52 11.00
N LEU A 43 -13.05 -2.88 9.96
CA LEU A 43 -13.23 -1.44 9.72
C LEU A 43 -14.70 -1.08 9.54
N TYR A 44 -15.48 -1.93 8.86
CA TYR A 44 -16.90 -1.71 8.64
C TYR A 44 -17.71 -1.77 9.95
N ALA A 45 -17.49 -2.83 10.74
CA ALA A 45 -18.24 -3.08 11.96
C ALA A 45 -17.94 -2.05 13.06
N TYR A 46 -16.66 -1.73 13.27
CA TYR A 46 -16.22 -0.91 14.41
C TYR A 46 -16.05 0.57 14.10
N VAL A 47 -15.76 0.94 12.85
CA VAL A 47 -15.45 2.33 12.50
C VAL A 47 -16.54 2.91 11.61
N TYR A 48 -16.80 2.28 10.46
CA TYR A 48 -17.74 2.82 9.48
C TYR A 48 -19.16 2.94 10.03
N LYS A 49 -19.68 1.89 10.70
CA LYS A 49 -21.06 1.85 11.19
C LYS A 49 -21.32 2.93 12.23
N ASP A 50 -20.39 3.16 13.14
CA ASP A 50 -20.55 4.15 14.21
C ASP A 50 -20.36 5.57 13.71
N LEU A 51 -19.39 5.80 12.81
CA LEU A 51 -19.25 7.08 12.12
C LEU A 51 -20.49 7.41 11.26
N SER A 52 -21.07 6.41 10.58
CA SER A 52 -22.27 6.60 9.76
C SER A 52 -23.48 7.02 10.60
N LYS A 53 -23.65 6.44 11.80
CA LYS A 53 -24.69 6.87 12.76
C LYS A 53 -24.45 8.30 13.24
N LEU A 54 -23.22 8.65 13.58
CA LEU A 54 -22.85 9.98 14.04
C LEU A 54 -23.05 11.06 12.96
N CYS A 55 -22.84 10.69 11.69
CA CYS A 55 -22.96 11.60 10.54
C CYS A 55 -24.37 11.64 9.92
N SER A 56 -25.41 11.23 10.67
CA SER A 56 -26.80 11.21 10.22
C SER A 56 -27.02 10.46 8.89
N GLY A 57 -26.27 9.38 8.66
CA GLY A 57 -26.41 8.53 7.46
C GLY A 57 -25.68 9.02 6.20
N LYS A 58 -24.88 10.10 6.27
CA LYS A 58 -24.01 10.51 5.16
C LYS A 58 -22.92 9.46 4.93
N LYS A 59 -22.80 8.93 3.70
CA LYS A 59 -21.86 7.85 3.35
C LYS A 59 -20.44 8.33 3.02
N THR A 60 -20.31 9.58 2.60
CA THR A 60 -19.03 10.17 2.14
C THR A 60 -18.04 10.35 3.27
N LEU A 61 -18.46 10.96 4.38
CA LEU A 61 -17.57 11.27 5.50
C LEU A 61 -17.02 10.01 6.19
N PRO A 62 -17.85 9.00 6.56
CA PRO A 62 -17.36 7.74 7.13
C PRO A 62 -16.41 7.00 6.19
N THR A 63 -16.67 7.06 4.88
CA THR A 63 -15.80 6.47 3.86
C THR A 63 -14.41 7.11 3.87
N ILE A 64 -14.34 8.45 3.87
CA ILE A 64 -13.08 9.19 3.90
C ILE A 64 -12.32 8.87 5.19
N CYS A 65 -12.99 8.90 6.34
CA CYS A 65 -12.38 8.59 7.63
C CYS A 65 -11.79 7.17 7.67
N VAL A 66 -12.53 6.16 7.20
CA VAL A 66 -12.07 4.77 7.17
C VAL A 66 -10.86 4.60 6.24
N THR A 67 -10.85 5.27 5.08
CA THR A 67 -9.70 5.23 4.17
C THR A 67 -8.47 5.91 4.76
N ILE A 68 -8.62 7.08 5.40
CA ILE A 68 -7.51 7.78 6.07
C ILE A 68 -6.96 6.95 7.24
N LEU A 69 -7.85 6.40 8.07
CA LEU A 69 -7.45 5.55 9.19
C LEU A 69 -6.66 4.34 8.69
N SER A 70 -7.16 3.68 7.63
CA SER A 70 -6.45 2.57 7.00
C SER A 70 -5.08 3.02 6.47
N ALA A 71 -4.99 4.17 5.79
CA ALA A 71 -3.73 4.70 5.27
C ALA A 71 -2.69 4.95 6.39
N ILE A 72 -3.12 5.51 7.53
CA ILE A 72 -2.26 5.76 8.68
C ILE A 72 -1.74 4.43 9.25
N LEU A 73 -2.60 3.43 9.41
CA LEU A 73 -2.20 2.12 9.93
C LEU A 73 -1.19 1.42 9.03
N HIS A 74 -1.37 1.49 7.70
CA HIS A 74 -0.41 0.91 6.77
C HIS A 74 0.94 1.62 6.81
N GLU A 75 0.94 2.96 6.87
CA GLU A 75 2.17 3.76 7.02
C GLU A 75 2.87 3.46 8.35
N TYR A 76 2.10 3.32 9.44
CA TYR A 76 2.62 2.98 10.76
C TYR A 76 3.33 1.63 10.75
N TRP A 77 2.71 0.59 10.20
CA TRP A 77 3.34 -0.73 10.08
C TRP A 77 4.63 -0.68 9.25
N LEU A 78 4.61 0.05 8.13
CA LEU A 78 5.78 0.18 7.27
C LEU A 78 6.92 0.97 7.95
N THR A 79 6.57 2.01 8.69
CA THR A 79 7.51 2.80 9.51
C THR A 79 8.14 1.94 10.61
N MET A 80 7.34 1.10 11.28
CA MET A 80 7.83 0.19 12.33
C MET A 80 8.81 -0.85 11.79
N ILE A 81 8.58 -1.37 10.58
CA ILE A 81 9.46 -2.37 9.96
C ILE A 81 10.74 -1.73 9.42
N SER A 82 10.63 -0.57 8.77
CA SER A 82 11.76 0.11 8.13
C SER A 82 12.58 0.99 9.09
N GLY A 83 12.00 1.42 10.21
CA GLY A 83 12.60 2.40 11.12
C GLY A 83 12.64 3.83 10.56
N ILE A 84 11.95 4.09 9.45
CA ILE A 84 11.95 5.38 8.74
C ILE A 84 10.52 5.80 8.44
N PHE A 85 10.22 7.08 8.64
CA PHE A 85 8.94 7.66 8.26
C PHE A 85 9.02 8.24 6.84
N TYR A 86 8.39 7.60 5.86
CA TYR A 86 8.38 8.05 4.46
C TYR A 86 6.97 7.91 3.84
N PRO A 87 6.12 8.97 3.89
CA PRO A 87 4.66 8.91 3.72
C PRO A 87 4.17 8.69 2.28
N VAL A 88 4.96 8.02 1.43
CA VAL A 88 4.56 7.69 0.05
C VAL A 88 3.42 6.70 0.01
N LEU A 89 3.40 5.72 0.92
CA LEU A 89 2.28 4.78 1.01
C LEU A 89 1.01 5.53 1.39
N PHE A 90 1.07 6.41 2.40
CA PHE A 90 -0.07 7.24 2.79
C PHE A 90 -0.64 8.05 1.62
N VAL A 91 0.21 8.72 0.83
CA VAL A 91 -0.21 9.52 -0.33
C VAL A 91 -0.86 8.64 -1.40
N TRP A 92 -0.24 7.51 -1.74
CA TRP A 92 -0.73 6.66 -2.82
C TRP A 92 -2.00 5.88 -2.42
N TYR A 93 -2.01 5.27 -1.23
CA TYR A 93 -3.17 4.53 -0.75
C TYR A 93 -4.32 5.48 -0.38
N GLY A 94 -4.02 6.56 0.35
CA GLY A 94 -5.01 7.51 0.85
C GLY A 94 -5.57 8.43 -0.23
N LEU A 95 -4.73 9.23 -0.89
CA LEU A 95 -5.20 10.23 -1.85
C LEU A 95 -5.58 9.58 -3.18
N PHE A 96 -4.69 8.80 -3.79
CA PHE A 96 -4.96 8.22 -5.11
C PHE A 96 -6.06 7.14 -5.04
N GLY A 97 -6.07 6.29 -4.00
CA GLY A 97 -7.16 5.33 -3.77
C GLY A 97 -8.52 5.99 -3.57
N MET A 98 -8.58 7.12 -2.86
CA MET A 98 -9.81 7.88 -2.65
C MET A 98 -10.27 8.61 -3.91
N LEU A 99 -9.34 9.21 -4.67
CA LEU A 99 -9.63 9.84 -5.96
C LEU A 99 -10.26 8.85 -6.93
N LEU A 100 -9.69 7.65 -7.07
CA LEU A 100 -10.25 6.60 -7.93
C LEU A 100 -11.68 6.22 -7.53
N ARG A 101 -11.97 6.17 -6.23
CA ARG A 101 -13.28 5.81 -5.70
C ARG A 101 -14.35 6.89 -5.98
N PHE A 102 -13.99 8.16 -5.91
CA PHE A 102 -14.93 9.28 -6.14
C PHE A 102 -15.04 9.69 -7.61
N ALA A 103 -13.95 9.60 -8.38
CA ALA A 103 -13.94 9.95 -9.80
C ALA A 103 -14.68 8.90 -10.64
N PHE A 104 -14.64 7.62 -10.25
CA PHE A 104 -15.19 6.51 -11.04
C PHE A 104 -16.12 5.60 -10.22
N PRO A 105 -17.21 6.13 -9.62
CA PRO A 105 -18.06 5.39 -8.69
C PRO A 105 -18.96 4.34 -9.37
N ARG A 106 -19.24 4.49 -10.67
CA ARG A 106 -20.12 3.61 -11.45
C ARG A 106 -19.40 2.82 -12.55
N SER A 107 -18.08 2.94 -12.59
CA SER A 107 -17.30 2.30 -13.63
C SER A 107 -17.33 0.80 -13.42
N LYS A 108 -17.83 0.10 -14.44
CA LYS A 108 -18.03 -1.34 -14.48
C LYS A 108 -17.48 -1.87 -15.79
N GLY A 109 -16.72 -2.95 -15.74
CA GLY A 109 -16.34 -3.70 -16.94
C GLY A 109 -14.96 -4.34 -16.85
N PRO A 110 -14.59 -5.15 -17.86
CA PRO A 110 -13.31 -5.86 -17.89
C PRO A 110 -12.10 -4.91 -17.94
N LEU A 111 -12.27 -3.72 -18.51
CA LEU A 111 -11.23 -2.67 -18.53
C LEU A 111 -10.79 -2.25 -17.12
N TRP A 112 -11.69 -2.28 -16.14
CA TRP A 112 -11.35 -1.95 -14.75
C TRP A 112 -10.56 -3.03 -14.06
N SER A 113 -10.90 -4.30 -14.32
CA SER A 113 -10.11 -5.42 -13.83
C SER A 113 -8.68 -5.38 -14.42
N LEU A 114 -8.55 -5.09 -15.72
CA LEU A 114 -7.23 -4.87 -16.35
C LEU A 114 -6.48 -3.69 -15.73
N PHE A 115 -7.15 -2.57 -15.50
CA PHE A 115 -6.54 -1.40 -14.86
C PHE A 115 -5.96 -1.75 -13.48
N PHE A 116 -6.74 -2.42 -12.62
CA PHE A 116 -6.25 -2.85 -11.30
C PHE A 116 -5.11 -3.86 -11.40
N LEU A 117 -5.18 -4.78 -12.37
CA LEU A 117 -4.13 -5.78 -12.61
C LEU A 117 -2.76 -5.13 -12.90
N PHE A 118 -2.72 -4.03 -13.66
CA PHE A 118 -1.46 -3.31 -13.95
C PHE A 118 -1.09 -2.31 -12.85
N MET A 119 -2.07 -1.66 -12.24
CA MET A 119 -1.85 -0.65 -11.20
C MET A 119 -1.21 -1.24 -9.94
N ILE A 120 -1.64 -2.44 -9.52
CA ILE A 120 -1.18 -3.07 -8.26
C ILE A 120 0.32 -3.39 -8.29
N PRO A 121 0.87 -4.07 -9.32
CA PRO A 121 2.31 -4.29 -9.44
C PRO A 121 3.11 -2.99 -9.45
N VAL A 122 2.65 -1.97 -10.18
CA VAL A 122 3.31 -0.66 -10.23
C VAL A 122 3.33 -0.03 -8.84
N TYR A 123 2.21 -0.06 -8.12
CA TYR A 123 2.12 0.44 -6.74
C TYR A 123 3.13 -0.25 -5.81
N PHE A 124 3.14 -1.59 -5.80
CA PHE A 124 4.08 -2.35 -4.96
C PHE A 124 5.54 -2.10 -5.36
N ALA A 125 5.83 -2.03 -6.66
CA ALA A 125 7.18 -1.74 -7.16
C ALA A 125 7.65 -0.34 -6.77
N THR A 126 6.80 0.69 -6.89
CA THR A 126 7.15 2.07 -6.51
C THR A 126 7.43 2.18 -5.02
N ILE A 127 6.60 1.56 -4.16
CA ILE A 127 6.84 1.58 -2.71
C ILE A 127 8.13 0.84 -2.38
N ALA A 128 8.31 -0.38 -2.88
CA ALA A 128 9.51 -1.17 -2.61
C ALA A 128 10.78 -0.46 -3.08
N TYR A 129 10.75 0.14 -4.27
CA TYR A 129 11.87 0.88 -4.85
C TYR A 129 12.24 2.09 -4.00
N LEU A 130 11.27 2.96 -3.67
CA LEU A 130 11.55 4.18 -2.92
C LEU A 130 12.01 3.89 -1.48
N TYR A 131 11.41 2.89 -0.83
CA TYR A 131 11.86 2.46 0.50
C TYR A 131 13.24 1.81 0.45
N ALA A 132 13.55 1.00 -0.57
CA ALA A 132 14.88 0.42 -0.75
C ALA A 132 15.95 1.50 -0.99
N LEU A 133 15.64 2.50 -1.83
CA LEU A 133 16.50 3.65 -2.05
C LEU A 133 16.78 4.39 -0.74
N GLU A 134 15.74 4.76 0.00
CA GLU A 134 15.88 5.52 1.25
C GLU A 134 16.69 4.72 2.30
N MET A 135 16.45 3.42 2.39
CA MET A 135 17.23 2.53 3.25
C MET A 135 18.69 2.47 2.82
N SER A 136 18.98 2.33 1.52
CA SER A 136 20.35 2.25 0.99
C SER A 136 21.13 3.54 1.20
N ILE A 137 20.50 4.71 1.00
CA ILE A 137 21.12 6.02 1.20
C ILE A 137 21.53 6.22 2.67
N ARG A 138 20.72 5.70 3.60
CA ARG A 138 21.00 5.81 5.04
C ARG A 138 22.00 4.79 5.54
N HIS A 139 21.99 3.56 5.01
CA HIS A 139 22.96 2.53 5.38
C HIS A 139 24.34 2.80 4.79
N PHE A 140 24.39 3.32 3.56
CA PHE A 140 25.61 3.77 2.91
C PHE A 140 25.52 5.28 2.71
N PRO A 141 25.83 6.09 3.74
CA PRO A 141 25.95 7.53 3.56
C PRO A 141 27.07 7.76 2.55
N TRP A 142 26.67 8.11 1.34
CA TRP A 142 27.57 8.41 0.25
C TRP A 142 28.31 9.70 0.61
N ASN A 143 29.40 9.57 1.37
CA ASN A 143 30.19 10.72 1.74
C ASN A 143 30.76 11.29 0.42
N ARG A 144 30.40 12.52 0.11
CA ARG A 144 30.82 13.23 -1.11
C ARG A 144 32.36 13.23 -1.23
N GLN A 145 33.06 13.12 -0.10
CA GLN A 145 34.51 12.95 -0.03
C GLN A 145 34.99 11.58 -0.55
N THR A 146 34.31 10.47 -0.24
CA THR A 146 34.75 9.14 -0.70
C THR A 146 34.67 9.01 -2.22
N PHE A 147 33.59 9.52 -2.83
CA PHE A 147 33.49 9.49 -4.28
C PHE A 147 34.41 10.50 -4.96
N GLY A 148 34.57 11.70 -4.38
CA GLY A 148 35.59 12.65 -4.81
C GLY A 148 36.99 12.03 -4.79
N ASN A 149 37.31 11.27 -3.75
CA ASN A 149 38.60 10.58 -3.61
C ASN A 149 38.75 9.39 -4.57
N VAL A 150 37.69 8.63 -4.85
CA VAL A 150 37.72 7.53 -5.84
C VAL A 150 37.86 8.08 -7.26
N MET A 151 37.13 9.15 -7.60
CA MET A 151 37.24 9.81 -8.90
C MET A 151 38.61 10.46 -9.07
N ALA A 152 39.13 11.15 -8.05
CA ALA A 152 40.47 11.75 -8.08
C ALA A 152 41.59 10.69 -8.12
N LYS A 153 41.39 9.52 -7.50
CA LYS A 153 42.33 8.40 -7.57
C LYS A 153 42.38 7.81 -8.97
N ASN A 154 41.23 7.57 -9.61
CA ASN A 154 41.16 7.08 -10.99
C ASN A 154 41.75 8.09 -12.00
N ASP A 155 41.60 9.39 -11.74
CA ASP A 155 42.16 10.46 -12.58
C ASP A 155 43.68 10.63 -12.41
N ASN A 156 44.24 10.18 -11.29
CA ASN A 156 45.69 10.11 -11.07
C ASN A 156 46.30 8.82 -11.64
N GLU A 157 45.64 7.67 -11.51
CA GLU A 157 46.12 6.41 -12.12
C GLU A 157 46.15 6.51 -13.66
N SER A 158 45.14 7.13 -14.28
CA SER A 158 45.14 7.35 -15.74
C SER A 158 46.24 8.31 -16.25
N LYS A 159 46.77 9.18 -15.39
CA LYS A 159 47.90 10.08 -15.71
C LYS A 159 49.27 9.44 -15.48
N VAL A 160 49.35 8.37 -14.70
CA VAL A 160 50.60 7.62 -14.44
C VAL A 160 50.84 6.57 -15.54
N ASP A 161 49.79 6.13 -16.22
CA ASP A 161 49.84 5.16 -17.33
C ASP A 161 50.08 5.79 -18.73
N LEU A 162 50.34 7.10 -18.81
CA LEU A 162 50.72 7.86 -20.03
C LEU A 162 52.17 8.34 -19.95
#